data_AF-A0A7V6LB95-F1
#
_entry.id   AF-A0A7V6LB95-F1
#
_cell.length_a   1.000
_cell.length_b   1.000
_cell.length_c   1.000
_cell.angle_alpha   90.00
_cell.angle_beta   90.00
_cell.angle_gamma   90.00
#
_symmetry.space_group_name_H-M   'P 1'
#
loop_
_entity.id
_entity.type
_entity.pdbx_description
1 polymer ?
#
loop_
_entity_poly.entity_id
_entity_poly.type
_entity_poly.pdbx_seq_one_letter_code
_entity_poly.pdbx_strand_id
1 'polypeptide(L)'
;MKRLLVVVLVFALLFSLTASAMAEAKMTVTNKNLITFEGNSKAYFFAKVENTGDSAGYVDYGGKLVGFNANDEIIFAEDYVSSYPSNLKLEPGEYAYISDFILDEVLKSDTVTDYKFSIKTIEYGNDYSKIPCEAKLELSADEYDNYVNVTFTNDSDSILYRFTIIIAIYDQNEELVFVDDDYTSAIGIHPGSTITIKANMDSDLIKYYAQNEITLSTVEALIYIED
;
A
#
# COMPACT_ATOMS: atom_id res chain seq x y z
N MET A 1 0.86 38.42 49.23
CA MET A 1 1.57 37.12 49.28
C MET A 1 0.68 35.93 48.92
N LYS A 2 -0.49 35.70 49.55
CA LYS A 2 -1.37 34.55 49.19
C LYS A 2 -1.88 34.52 47.74
N ARG A 3 -2.22 35.69 47.16
CA ARG A 3 -2.70 35.78 45.75
C ARG A 3 -1.60 35.54 44.71
N LEU A 4 -0.35 35.89 45.03
CA LEU A 4 0.80 35.66 44.13
C LEU A 4 1.19 34.18 44.13
N LEU A 5 1.09 33.51 45.28
CA LEU A 5 1.40 32.09 45.44
C LEU A 5 0.40 31.20 44.68
N VAL A 6 -0.88 31.58 44.64
CA VAL A 6 -1.92 30.85 43.89
C VAL A 6 -1.73 30.96 42.38
N VAL A 7 -1.32 32.13 41.86
CA VAL A 7 -1.06 32.30 40.41
C VAL A 7 0.16 31.49 39.97
N VAL A 8 1.23 31.43 40.77
CA VAL A 8 2.41 30.60 40.49
C VAL A 8 2.07 29.11 40.53
N LEU A 9 1.22 28.68 41.48
CA LEU A 9 0.79 27.29 41.58
C LEU A 9 -0.10 26.87 40.39
N VAL A 10 -1.01 27.73 39.94
CA VAL A 10 -1.88 27.49 38.79
C VAL A 10 -1.08 27.46 37.48
N PHE A 11 -0.06 28.31 37.32
CA PHE A 11 0.84 28.24 36.17
C PHE A 11 1.71 26.97 36.18
N ALA A 12 2.20 26.53 37.35
CA ALA A 12 2.94 25.27 37.46
C ALA A 12 2.07 24.04 37.14
N LEU A 13 0.79 24.06 37.54
CA LEU A 13 -0.19 23.00 37.20
C LEU A 13 -0.56 22.98 35.72
N LEU A 14 -0.67 24.16 35.08
CA LEU A 14 -0.92 24.28 33.63
C LEU A 14 0.27 23.80 32.79
N PHE A 15 1.51 23.99 33.26
CA PHE A 15 2.71 23.42 32.62
C PHE A 15 2.89 21.91 32.85
N SER A 16 2.34 21.34 33.92
CA SER A 16 2.36 19.88 34.15
C SER A 16 1.28 19.09 33.40
N LEU A 17 0.35 19.78 32.72
CA LEU A 17 -0.73 19.18 31.94
C LEU A 17 -0.40 19.00 30.45
N THR A 18 0.82 19.34 30.02
CA THR A 18 1.37 18.79 28.78
C THR A 18 1.78 17.34 29.07
N ALA A 19 0.79 16.47 29.27
CA ALA A 19 1.01 15.06 29.04
C ALA A 19 1.48 14.99 27.58
N SER A 20 2.77 14.75 27.38
CA SER A 20 3.26 14.35 26.08
C SER A 20 2.39 13.17 25.69
N ALA A 21 1.48 13.34 24.72
CA ALA A 21 0.95 12.19 24.02
C ALA A 21 2.21 11.42 23.60
N MET A 22 2.36 10.19 24.08
CA MET A 22 3.51 9.39 23.66
C MET A 22 3.42 9.32 22.14
N ALA A 23 4.47 9.78 21.45
CA ALA A 23 4.51 9.67 20.01
C ALA A 23 4.37 8.19 19.65
N GLU A 24 3.32 7.86 18.91
CA GLU A 24 2.98 6.50 18.53
C GLU A 24 2.73 6.47 17.03
N ALA A 25 3.19 5.40 16.38
CA ALA A 25 2.95 5.15 14.98
C ALA A 25 1.51 4.68 14.76
N LYS A 26 0.88 5.18 13.70
CA LYS A 26 -0.53 4.92 13.43
C LYS A 26 -0.75 4.66 11.95
N MET A 27 -0.87 3.38 11.61
CA MET A 27 -1.22 2.94 10.26
C MET A 27 -2.70 3.21 9.98
N THR A 28 -2.96 4.13 9.06
CA THR A 28 -4.30 4.51 8.63
C THR A 28 -4.47 4.13 7.16
N VAL A 29 -5.55 3.43 6.85
CA VAL A 29 -5.95 3.15 5.46
C VAL A 29 -6.54 4.43 4.87
N THR A 30 -5.85 5.03 3.89
CA THR A 30 -6.24 6.32 3.28
C THR A 30 -6.94 6.15 1.93
N ASN A 31 -6.71 5.03 1.26
CA ASN A 31 -7.42 4.62 0.06
C ASN A 31 -7.52 3.08 0.04
N LYS A 32 -8.61 2.51 -0.46
CA LYS A 32 -8.76 1.07 -0.64
C LYS A 32 -9.81 0.75 -1.69
N ASN A 33 -9.64 -0.37 -2.36
CA ASN A 33 -10.57 -0.86 -3.36
C ASN A 33 -10.60 -2.40 -3.36
N LEU A 34 -11.75 -2.96 -3.68
CA LEU A 34 -11.95 -4.39 -3.87
C LEU A 34 -12.69 -4.60 -5.20
N ILE A 35 -12.01 -5.21 -6.15
CA ILE A 35 -12.56 -5.52 -7.47
C ILE A 35 -12.96 -6.98 -7.50
N THR A 36 -14.22 -7.25 -7.78
CA THR A 36 -14.80 -8.58 -7.97
C THR A 36 -15.35 -8.71 -9.38
N PHE A 37 -15.45 -9.95 -9.88
CA PHE A 37 -16.00 -10.22 -11.20
C PHE A 37 -17.19 -11.18 -11.07
N GLU A 38 -18.35 -10.77 -11.58
CA GLU A 38 -19.57 -11.56 -11.53
C GLU A 38 -19.35 -12.95 -12.15
N GLY A 39 -19.71 -14.01 -11.40
CA GLY A 39 -19.57 -15.39 -11.85
C GLY A 39 -18.12 -15.91 -11.90
N ASN A 40 -17.15 -15.20 -11.32
CA ASN A 40 -15.75 -15.61 -11.23
C ASN A 40 -15.34 -15.86 -9.77
N SER A 41 -14.37 -16.75 -9.55
CA SER A 41 -13.83 -17.04 -8.23
C SER A 41 -12.69 -16.08 -7.81
N LYS A 42 -12.42 -15.03 -8.59
CA LYS A 42 -11.29 -14.14 -8.39
C LYS A 42 -11.75 -12.79 -7.83
N ALA A 43 -10.91 -12.18 -7.01
CA ALA A 43 -11.01 -10.76 -6.66
C ALA A 43 -9.62 -10.16 -6.42
N TYR A 44 -9.51 -8.84 -6.57
CA TYR A 44 -8.29 -8.08 -6.29
C TYR A 44 -8.58 -7.05 -5.22
N PHE A 45 -7.77 -7.05 -4.17
CA PHE A 45 -7.84 -6.05 -3.11
C PHE A 45 -6.62 -5.14 -3.17
N PHE A 46 -6.84 -3.84 -3.04
CA PHE A 46 -5.79 -2.83 -3.02
C PHE A 46 -6.00 -1.86 -1.86
N ALA A 47 -4.93 -1.41 -1.23
CA ALA A 47 -4.98 -0.32 -0.26
C ALA A 47 -3.72 0.52 -0.23
N LYS A 48 -3.88 1.79 0.14
CA LYS A 48 -2.80 2.69 0.58
C LYS A 48 -2.91 2.86 2.08
N VAL A 49 -1.79 2.61 2.77
CA VAL A 49 -1.69 2.72 4.22
C VAL A 49 -0.61 3.71 4.57
N GLU A 50 -0.97 4.76 5.28
CA GLU A 50 -0.07 5.84 5.69
C GLU A 50 0.18 5.80 7.19
N ASN A 51 1.41 6.05 7.60
CA ASN A 51 1.72 6.33 8.99
C ASN A 51 1.31 7.78 9.32
N THR A 52 0.08 7.92 9.81
CA THR A 52 -0.50 9.20 10.28
C THR A 52 -0.17 9.51 11.75
N GLY A 53 0.70 8.72 12.37
CA GLY A 53 1.15 8.91 13.74
C GLY A 53 2.30 9.90 13.86
N ASP A 54 2.84 10.01 15.08
CA ASP A 54 3.90 10.97 15.41
C ASP A 54 5.28 10.31 15.59
N SER A 55 5.37 8.99 15.39
CA SER A 55 6.63 8.22 15.42
C SER A 55 6.70 7.22 14.28
N ALA A 56 7.89 6.70 13.99
CA ALA A 56 8.07 5.58 13.06
C ALA A 56 7.42 4.30 13.61
N GLY A 57 6.96 3.43 12.71
CA GLY A 57 6.45 2.10 13.05
C GLY A 57 6.37 1.20 11.83
N TYR A 58 6.08 -0.07 12.06
CA TYR A 58 6.08 -1.07 10.98
C TYR A 58 4.64 -1.47 10.62
N VAL A 59 4.39 -1.65 9.32
CA VAL A 59 3.11 -2.13 8.79
C VAL A 59 2.99 -3.64 9.02
N ASP A 60 1.92 -4.11 9.65
CA ASP A 60 1.74 -5.54 9.99
C ASP A 60 1.67 -6.48 8.76
N TYR A 61 2.29 -7.65 8.85
CA TYR A 61 2.04 -8.80 7.98
C TYR A 61 0.87 -9.63 8.52
N GLY A 62 -0.31 -9.00 8.60
CA GLY A 62 -1.49 -9.56 9.27
C GLY A 62 -2.75 -8.74 9.07
N GLY A 63 -2.84 -8.02 7.94
CA GLY A 63 -4.05 -7.29 7.58
C GLY A 63 -5.22 -8.24 7.39
N LYS A 64 -6.38 -7.84 7.93
CA LYS A 64 -7.62 -8.61 7.87
C LYS A 64 -8.57 -7.97 6.88
N LEU A 65 -8.93 -8.71 5.84
CA LEU A 65 -9.95 -8.35 4.87
C LEU A 65 -11.15 -9.28 5.05
N VAL A 66 -12.36 -8.72 5.10
CA VAL A 66 -13.61 -9.48 5.22
C VAL A 66 -14.61 -8.93 4.22
N GLY A 67 -15.16 -9.79 3.37
CA GLY A 67 -16.22 -9.46 2.42
C GLY A 67 -17.59 -9.91 2.91
N PHE A 68 -18.61 -9.07 2.68
CA PHE A 68 -19.98 -9.30 3.10
C PHE A 68 -20.94 -9.29 1.90
N ASN A 69 -21.98 -10.12 1.96
CA ASN A 69 -23.10 -10.06 1.02
C ASN A 69 -24.18 -9.06 1.48
N ALA A 70 -25.26 -8.97 0.69
CA ALA A 70 -26.37 -8.03 0.93
C ALA A 70 -27.14 -8.27 2.25
N ASN A 71 -26.96 -9.44 2.89
CA ASN A 71 -27.57 -9.80 4.16
C ASN A 71 -26.62 -9.57 5.36
N ASP A 72 -25.49 -8.89 5.14
CA ASP A 72 -24.40 -8.71 6.11
C ASP A 72 -23.73 -10.03 6.55
N GLU A 73 -23.86 -11.10 5.76
CA GLU A 73 -23.20 -12.38 6.02
C GLU A 73 -21.77 -12.35 5.45
N ILE A 74 -20.82 -12.90 6.21
CA ILE A 74 -19.42 -13.03 5.76
C ILE A 74 -19.37 -14.09 4.67
N ILE A 75 -18.82 -13.73 3.51
CA ILE A 75 -18.64 -14.66 2.39
C ILE A 75 -17.18 -15.09 2.21
N PHE A 76 -16.22 -14.22 2.51
CA PHE A 76 -14.80 -14.58 2.56
C PHE A 76 -14.06 -13.77 3.64
N ALA A 77 -12.92 -14.28 4.09
CA ALA A 77 -12.02 -13.58 4.99
C ALA A 77 -10.56 -13.96 4.71
N GLU A 78 -9.69 -12.95 4.63
CA GLU A 78 -8.24 -13.09 4.51
C GLU A 78 -7.56 -12.50 5.74
N ASP A 79 -6.56 -13.21 6.27
CA ASP A 79 -5.89 -12.87 7.54
C ASP A 79 -4.42 -12.43 7.37
N TYR A 80 -3.90 -12.44 6.14
CA TYR A 80 -2.49 -12.18 5.82
C TYR A 80 -2.29 -11.15 4.70
N VAL A 81 -3.24 -10.22 4.57
CA VAL A 81 -3.17 -9.13 3.59
C VAL A 81 -2.08 -8.14 4.04
N SER A 82 -1.09 -7.86 3.20
CA SER A 82 0.03 -7.00 3.60
C SER A 82 0.68 -6.29 2.42
N SER A 83 1.62 -5.40 2.72
CA SER A 83 2.51 -4.81 1.72
C SER A 83 3.59 -5.80 1.31
N TYR A 84 4.11 -5.59 0.11
CA TYR A 84 5.42 -6.08 -0.27
C TYR A 84 6.37 -4.88 -0.41
N PRO A 85 7.60 -4.89 0.13
CA PRO A 85 8.08 -5.85 1.10
C PRO A 85 7.24 -5.83 2.40
N SER A 86 7.24 -6.95 3.12
CA SER A 86 6.47 -7.11 4.35
C SER A 86 7.15 -6.46 5.56
N ASN A 87 6.35 -6.10 6.56
CA ASN A 87 6.81 -5.46 7.80
C ASN A 87 7.66 -4.21 7.54
N LEU A 88 7.23 -3.39 6.58
CA LEU A 88 7.92 -2.18 6.15
C LEU A 88 7.81 -1.10 7.23
N LYS A 89 8.94 -0.50 7.59
CA LYS A 89 8.97 0.69 8.43
C LYS A 89 8.50 1.91 7.66
N LEU A 90 7.64 2.69 8.27
CA LEU A 90 7.18 3.98 7.77
C LEU A 90 7.44 5.07 8.81
N GLU A 91 8.15 6.11 8.42
CA GLU A 91 8.22 7.37 9.17
C GLU A 91 6.87 8.11 9.09
N PRO A 92 6.58 9.07 10.00
CA PRO A 92 5.38 9.90 9.91
C PRO A 92 5.20 10.55 8.53
N GLY A 93 4.03 10.35 7.92
CA GLY A 93 3.68 10.83 6.57
C GLY A 93 4.15 9.92 5.43
N GLU A 94 4.91 8.85 5.70
CA GLU A 94 5.21 7.83 4.70
C GLU A 94 4.07 6.81 4.58
N TYR A 95 4.02 6.12 3.44
CA TYR A 95 2.99 5.13 3.14
C TYR A 95 3.56 3.89 2.47
N ALA A 96 2.76 2.82 2.54
CA ALA A 96 2.93 1.58 1.81
C ALA A 96 1.68 1.29 0.98
N TYR A 97 1.86 0.55 -0.11
CA TYR A 97 0.76 -0.07 -0.84
C TYR A 97 0.61 -1.52 -0.42
N ILE A 98 -0.63 -1.98 -0.42
CA ILE A 98 -1.06 -3.31 -0.04
C ILE A 98 -1.87 -3.87 -1.20
N SER A 99 -1.58 -5.09 -1.57
CA SER A 99 -2.25 -5.87 -2.61
C SER A 99 -2.62 -7.23 -2.05
N ASP A 100 -3.73 -7.78 -2.52
CA ASP A 100 -4.02 -9.20 -2.36
C ASP A 100 -4.82 -9.74 -3.55
N PHE A 101 -4.56 -11.00 -3.90
CA PHE A 101 -5.27 -11.72 -4.93
C PHE A 101 -6.05 -12.86 -4.30
N ILE A 102 -7.37 -12.77 -4.37
CA ILE A 102 -8.29 -13.68 -3.69
C ILE A 102 -8.80 -14.68 -4.70
N LEU A 103 -8.71 -15.97 -4.35
CA LEU A 103 -9.29 -17.06 -5.12
C LEU A 103 -10.23 -17.89 -4.24
N ASP A 104 -11.53 -17.61 -4.33
CA ASP A 104 -12.56 -18.31 -3.58
C ASP A 104 -13.79 -18.62 -4.46
N GLU A 105 -14.23 -19.87 -4.44
CA GLU A 105 -15.39 -20.34 -5.21
C GLU A 105 -16.69 -19.67 -4.78
N VAL A 106 -16.79 -19.19 -3.53
CA VAL A 106 -17.97 -18.46 -3.03
C VAL A 106 -18.27 -17.23 -3.89
N LEU A 107 -17.24 -16.58 -4.44
CA LEU A 107 -17.34 -15.37 -5.27
C LEU A 107 -18.05 -15.62 -6.60
N LYS A 108 -18.12 -16.88 -7.07
CA LYS A 108 -18.89 -17.22 -8.28
C LYS A 108 -20.39 -17.15 -8.05
N SER A 109 -20.82 -17.44 -6.81
CA SER A 109 -22.23 -17.63 -6.46
C SER A 109 -22.81 -16.53 -5.60
N ASP A 110 -21.97 -15.78 -4.88
CA ASP A 110 -22.41 -14.69 -4.02
C ASP A 110 -21.72 -13.38 -4.41
N THR A 111 -22.42 -12.27 -4.18
CA THR A 111 -21.97 -10.93 -4.55
C THR A 111 -21.47 -10.20 -3.31
N VAL A 112 -20.23 -9.71 -3.37
CA VAL A 112 -19.69 -8.81 -2.33
C VAL A 112 -20.37 -7.45 -2.46
N THR A 113 -21.09 -7.02 -1.44
CA THR A 113 -21.74 -5.70 -1.39
C THR A 113 -21.09 -4.73 -0.42
N ASP A 114 -20.33 -5.24 0.57
CA ASP A 114 -19.50 -4.44 1.46
C ASP A 114 -18.23 -5.20 1.82
N TYR A 115 -17.17 -4.49 2.22
CA TYR A 115 -15.93 -5.08 2.68
C TYR A 115 -15.21 -4.21 3.72
N LYS A 116 -14.59 -4.89 4.69
CA LYS A 116 -13.81 -4.26 5.76
C LYS A 116 -12.38 -4.71 5.69
N PHE A 117 -11.47 -3.75 5.73
CA PHE A 117 -10.04 -3.98 5.81
C PHE A 117 -9.50 -3.29 7.06
N SER A 118 -8.62 -3.98 7.76
CA SER A 118 -7.91 -3.44 8.92
C SER A 118 -6.50 -3.97 8.94
N ILE A 119 -5.56 -3.11 9.30
CA ILE A 119 -4.16 -3.45 9.50
C ILE A 119 -3.63 -2.71 10.72
N LYS A 120 -2.60 -3.24 11.35
CA LYS A 120 -2.05 -2.70 12.59
C LYS A 120 -0.65 -2.17 12.39
N THR A 121 -0.22 -1.40 13.38
CA THR A 121 1.20 -1.12 13.62
C THR A 121 1.80 -2.26 14.44
N ILE A 122 3.02 -2.69 14.12
CA ILE A 122 3.83 -3.60 14.94
C ILE A 122 5.18 -2.97 15.33
N GLU A 123 5.86 -3.56 16.31
CA GLU A 123 7.10 -3.03 16.89
C GLU A 123 8.38 -3.53 16.20
N TYR A 124 8.29 -4.53 15.32
CA TYR A 124 9.42 -5.16 14.65
C TYR A 124 9.16 -5.31 13.17
N GLY A 125 10.21 -5.26 12.36
CA GLY A 125 10.12 -5.40 10.92
C GLY A 125 11.50 -5.25 10.29
N ASN A 126 11.53 -4.83 9.03
CA ASN A 126 12.77 -4.60 8.30
C ASN A 126 12.85 -3.13 7.88
N ASP A 127 14.05 -2.57 7.98
CA ASP A 127 14.37 -1.28 7.42
C ASP A 127 14.64 -1.44 5.92
N TYR A 128 14.18 -0.47 5.13
CA TYR A 128 14.40 -0.45 3.69
C TYR A 128 14.78 0.96 3.24
N SER A 129 15.74 1.04 2.34
CA SER A 129 16.07 2.26 1.62
C SER A 129 15.22 2.41 0.36
N LYS A 130 14.77 3.63 0.06
CA LYS A 130 14.06 3.96 -1.18
C LYS A 130 15.02 4.50 -2.23
N ILE A 131 14.87 4.05 -3.47
CA ILE A 131 15.59 4.61 -4.63
C ILE A 131 14.61 5.43 -5.49
N PRO A 132 14.98 6.65 -5.92
CA PRO A 132 14.18 7.41 -6.88
C PRO A 132 13.97 6.63 -8.18
N CYS A 133 12.74 6.65 -8.69
CA CYS A 133 12.39 6.00 -9.94
C CYS A 133 11.39 6.83 -10.73
N GLU A 134 11.24 6.50 -12.01
CA GLU A 134 10.21 7.00 -12.90
C GLU A 134 9.30 5.84 -13.31
N ALA A 135 7.99 6.06 -13.30
CA ALA A 135 7.00 5.10 -13.79
C ALA A 135 6.25 5.68 -14.98
N LYS A 136 6.04 4.87 -16.01
CA LYS A 136 5.26 5.23 -17.19
C LYS A 136 4.26 4.14 -17.53
N LEU A 137 2.98 4.52 -17.54
CA LEU A 137 1.87 3.67 -17.96
C LEU A 137 1.80 3.62 -19.49
N GLU A 138 1.78 2.42 -20.05
CA GLU A 138 1.65 2.16 -21.48
C GLU A 138 0.39 1.31 -21.72
N LEU A 139 -0.61 1.91 -22.36
CA LEU A 139 -1.90 1.27 -22.64
C LEU A 139 -2.04 0.99 -24.13
N SER A 140 -2.64 -0.15 -24.45
CA SER A 140 -2.98 -0.54 -25.80
C SER A 140 -4.42 -1.06 -25.87
N ALA A 141 -4.93 -1.19 -27.10
CA ALA A 141 -6.26 -1.80 -27.32
C ALA A 141 -6.25 -3.33 -27.12
N ASP A 142 -5.07 -3.95 -27.08
CA ASP A 142 -4.93 -5.38 -26.77
C ASP A 142 -4.90 -5.54 -25.24
N GLU A 143 -5.85 -6.26 -24.68
CA GLU A 143 -5.97 -6.51 -23.25
C GLU A 143 -4.72 -7.17 -22.64
N TYR A 144 -3.92 -7.85 -23.45
CA TYR A 144 -2.69 -8.54 -23.03
C TYR A 144 -1.41 -7.69 -23.16
N ASP A 145 -1.49 -6.48 -23.74
CA ASP A 145 -0.34 -5.59 -23.92
C ASP A 145 -0.59 -4.23 -23.24
N ASN A 146 -0.85 -4.29 -21.93
CA ASN A 146 -0.95 -3.14 -21.03
C ASN A 146 0.03 -3.34 -19.88
N TYR A 147 0.85 -2.33 -19.61
CA TYR A 147 1.97 -2.48 -18.68
C TYR A 147 2.46 -1.14 -18.14
N VAL A 148 3.24 -1.22 -17.06
CA VAL A 148 3.99 -0.10 -16.52
C VAL A 148 5.47 -0.35 -16.71
N ASN A 149 6.16 0.63 -17.28
CA ASN A 149 7.62 0.68 -17.29
C ASN A 149 8.10 1.44 -16.05
N VAL A 150 8.90 0.79 -15.21
CA VAL A 150 9.57 1.42 -14.07
C VAL A 150 11.06 1.52 -14.34
N THR A 151 11.62 2.72 -14.26
CA THR A 151 13.02 3.01 -14.57
C THR A 151 13.73 3.61 -13.37
N PHE A 152 14.90 3.08 -13.02
CA PHE A 152 15.72 3.62 -11.94
C PHE A 152 17.21 3.36 -12.20
N THR A 153 18.06 4.11 -11.49
CA THR A 153 19.52 4.04 -11.60
C THR A 153 20.11 3.56 -10.28
N ASN A 154 21.08 2.65 -10.36
CA ASN A 154 21.90 2.33 -9.20
C ASN A 154 22.97 3.41 -9.02
N ASP A 155 22.71 4.38 -8.16
CA ASP A 155 23.65 5.47 -7.85
C ASP A 155 24.69 5.11 -6.77
N SER A 156 24.70 3.86 -6.29
CA SER A 156 25.68 3.38 -5.31
C SER A 156 27.00 2.93 -5.96
N ASP A 157 28.04 2.79 -5.14
CA ASP A 157 29.36 2.31 -5.57
C ASP A 157 29.48 0.77 -5.63
N SER A 158 28.40 0.03 -5.34
CA SER A 158 28.36 -1.43 -5.34
C SER A 158 27.31 -1.97 -6.31
N ILE A 159 27.40 -3.26 -6.65
CA ILE A 159 26.35 -3.91 -7.44
C ILE A 159 25.10 -4.05 -6.57
N LEU A 160 23.98 -3.52 -7.05
CA LEU A 160 22.70 -3.59 -6.37
C LEU A 160 21.97 -4.89 -6.74
N TYR A 161 21.49 -5.60 -5.72
CA TYR A 161 20.68 -6.81 -5.80
C TYR A 161 19.47 -6.68 -4.86
N ARG A 162 18.52 -7.62 -4.95
CA ARG A 162 17.42 -7.78 -3.99
C ARG A 162 16.59 -6.50 -3.83
N PHE A 163 16.13 -5.98 -4.95
CA PHE A 163 15.24 -4.83 -4.95
C PHE A 163 13.81 -5.29 -5.17
N THR A 164 12.90 -4.53 -4.57
CA THR A 164 11.46 -4.67 -4.71
C THR A 164 10.90 -3.48 -5.47
N ILE A 165 10.01 -3.74 -6.40
CA ILE A 165 9.28 -2.74 -7.18
C ILE A 165 7.83 -2.81 -6.74
N ILE A 166 7.24 -1.65 -6.45
CA ILE A 166 5.81 -1.51 -6.21
C ILE A 166 5.26 -0.53 -7.22
N ILE A 167 4.13 -0.87 -7.82
CA ILE A 167 3.41 -0.05 -8.78
C ILE A 167 2.02 0.19 -8.24
N ALA A 168 1.57 1.43 -8.26
CA ALA A 168 0.19 1.81 -7.96
C ALA A 168 -0.38 2.64 -9.11
N ILE A 169 -1.63 2.36 -9.49
CA ILE A 169 -2.34 3.15 -10.50
C ILE A 169 -3.65 3.66 -9.91
N TYR A 170 -3.91 4.93 -10.17
CA TYR A 170 -5.13 5.63 -9.85
C TYR A 170 -5.98 5.86 -11.08
N ASP A 171 -7.29 5.88 -10.92
CA ASP A 171 -8.23 6.23 -11.98
C ASP A 171 -8.42 7.76 -12.12
N GLN A 172 -9.34 8.17 -12.99
CA GLN A 172 -9.68 9.57 -13.22
C GLN A 172 -10.30 10.30 -12.00
N ASN A 173 -10.70 9.56 -10.97
CA ASN A 173 -11.33 10.07 -9.75
C ASN A 173 -10.39 10.00 -8.53
N GLU A 174 -9.11 9.70 -8.76
CA GLU A 174 -8.11 9.50 -7.70
C GLU A 174 -8.38 8.26 -6.81
N GLU A 175 -9.17 7.30 -7.31
CA GLU A 175 -9.38 6.00 -6.66
C GLU A 175 -8.24 5.04 -7.00
N LEU A 176 -7.74 4.32 -5.99
CA LEU A 176 -6.70 3.31 -6.20
C LEU A 176 -7.33 2.10 -6.88
N VAL A 177 -6.86 1.77 -8.08
CA VAL A 177 -7.46 0.70 -8.89
C VAL A 177 -6.52 -0.44 -9.21
N PHE A 178 -5.21 -0.26 -9.01
CA PHE A 178 -4.23 -1.30 -9.23
C PHE A 178 -3.07 -1.14 -8.26
N VAL A 179 -2.65 -2.22 -7.64
CA VAL A 179 -1.35 -2.36 -6.98
C VAL A 179 -0.76 -3.68 -7.42
N ASP A 180 0.50 -3.65 -7.82
CA ASP A 180 1.29 -4.84 -8.12
C ASP A 180 2.71 -4.67 -7.58
N ASP A 181 3.35 -5.80 -7.33
CA ASP A 181 4.67 -5.87 -6.75
C ASP A 181 5.52 -6.93 -7.43
N ASP A 182 6.82 -6.65 -7.55
CA ASP A 182 7.79 -7.62 -8.03
C ASP A 182 9.06 -7.56 -7.18
N TYR A 183 9.69 -8.71 -7.00
CA TYR A 183 10.94 -8.87 -6.29
C TYR A 183 11.91 -9.66 -7.11
N THR A 184 13.12 -9.10 -7.28
CA THR A 184 14.18 -9.84 -7.93
C THR A 184 15.50 -9.77 -7.17
N SER A 185 16.03 -10.95 -6.90
CA SER A 185 17.37 -11.15 -6.36
C SER A 185 18.36 -11.68 -7.41
N ALA A 186 17.86 -12.04 -8.60
CA ALA A 186 18.65 -12.70 -9.64
C ALA A 186 19.38 -11.71 -10.57
N ILE A 187 19.02 -10.43 -10.53
CA ILE A 187 19.58 -9.39 -11.40
C ILE A 187 20.48 -8.47 -10.56
N GLY A 188 21.73 -8.33 -10.99
CA GLY A 188 22.68 -7.38 -10.42
C GLY A 188 22.78 -6.13 -11.28
N ILE A 189 22.53 -4.96 -10.70
CA ILE A 189 22.63 -3.67 -11.39
C ILE A 189 23.98 -3.04 -11.03
N HIS A 190 24.84 -2.83 -12.02
CA HIS A 190 26.16 -2.24 -11.78
C HIS A 190 26.06 -0.76 -11.37
N PRO A 191 27.04 -0.23 -10.62
CA PRO A 191 27.15 1.20 -10.31
C PRO A 191 26.96 2.09 -11.53
N GLY A 192 26.16 3.15 -11.39
CA GLY A 192 25.82 4.12 -12.42
C GLY A 192 24.99 3.57 -13.59
N SER A 193 24.51 2.32 -13.52
CA SER A 193 23.67 1.73 -14.56
C SER A 193 22.19 1.99 -14.30
N THR A 194 21.47 2.31 -15.37
CA THR A 194 20.01 2.46 -15.36
C THR A 194 19.37 1.20 -15.93
N ILE A 195 18.28 0.75 -15.31
CA ILE A 195 17.44 -0.33 -15.84
C ILE A 195 16.00 0.12 -15.97
N THR A 196 15.26 -0.53 -16.87
CA THR A 196 13.81 -0.42 -16.99
C THR A 196 13.19 -1.80 -16.86
N ILE A 197 12.15 -1.91 -16.05
CA ILE A 197 11.40 -3.15 -15.81
C ILE A 197 9.98 -2.95 -16.33
N LYS A 198 9.49 -3.96 -17.08
CA LYS A 198 8.14 -4.01 -17.63
C LYS A 198 7.28 -4.89 -16.72
N ALA A 199 6.33 -4.29 -16.01
CA ALA A 199 5.33 -4.99 -15.22
C ALA A 199 4.00 -5.02 -15.98
N ASN A 200 3.52 -6.21 -16.33
CA ASN A 200 2.28 -6.34 -17.10
C ASN A 200 1.07 -6.26 -16.18
N MET A 201 -0.01 -5.66 -16.68
CA MET A 201 -1.29 -5.63 -15.98
C MET A 201 -2.10 -6.88 -16.32
N ASP A 202 -2.85 -7.40 -15.36
CA ASP A 202 -3.73 -8.54 -15.59
C ASP A 202 -4.84 -8.17 -16.59
N SER A 203 -4.99 -8.96 -17.65
CA SER A 203 -6.02 -8.76 -18.68
C SER A 203 -7.44 -8.77 -18.12
N ASP A 204 -7.71 -9.50 -17.03
CA ASP A 204 -9.03 -9.51 -16.38
C ASP A 204 -9.35 -8.13 -15.80
N LEU A 205 -8.37 -7.46 -15.17
CA LEU A 205 -8.52 -6.07 -14.68
C LEU A 205 -8.69 -5.08 -15.83
N ILE A 206 -7.93 -5.22 -16.91
CA ILE A 206 -8.07 -4.36 -18.09
C ILE A 206 -9.49 -4.44 -18.68
N LYS A 207 -10.04 -5.65 -18.81
CA LYS A 207 -11.44 -5.87 -19.23
C LYS A 207 -12.42 -5.20 -18.28
N TYR A 208 -12.21 -5.36 -16.98
CA TYR A 208 -13.06 -4.76 -15.96
C TYR A 208 -13.08 -3.25 -16.06
N TYR A 209 -11.92 -2.61 -16.26
CA TYR A 209 -11.85 -1.16 -16.42
C TYR A 209 -12.62 -0.69 -17.65
N ALA A 210 -12.47 -1.38 -18.79
CA ALA A 210 -13.19 -1.06 -20.01
C ALA A 210 -14.71 -1.21 -19.85
N GLN A 211 -15.17 -2.26 -19.16
CA GLN A 211 -16.60 -2.52 -18.91
C GLN A 211 -17.25 -1.51 -17.96
N ASN A 212 -16.48 -0.99 -16.99
CA ASN A 212 -16.96 -0.08 -15.96
C ASN A 212 -16.59 1.39 -16.22
N GLU A 213 -16.11 1.72 -17.43
CA GLU A 213 -15.72 3.07 -17.83
C GLU A 213 -14.64 3.70 -16.91
N ILE A 214 -13.75 2.86 -16.35
CA ILE A 214 -12.63 3.28 -15.52
C ILE A 214 -11.46 3.66 -16.42
N THR A 215 -11.00 4.89 -16.31
CA THR A 215 -9.88 5.45 -17.07
C THR A 215 -8.67 5.59 -16.15
N LEU A 216 -7.64 4.78 -16.40
CA LEU A 216 -6.38 4.87 -15.66
C LEU A 216 -5.72 6.22 -15.94
N SER A 217 -5.28 6.91 -14.87
CA SER A 217 -4.81 8.29 -14.95
C SER A 217 -3.36 8.45 -14.50
N THR A 218 -3.06 8.07 -13.27
CA THR A 218 -1.80 8.38 -12.59
C THR A 218 -1.13 7.10 -12.17
N VAL A 219 0.14 6.96 -12.51
CA VAL A 219 0.98 5.84 -12.07
C VAL A 219 2.03 6.34 -11.10
N GLU A 220 2.22 5.58 -10.04
CA GLU A 220 3.29 5.77 -9.06
C GLU A 220 4.09 4.47 -8.98
N ALA A 221 5.40 4.58 -8.78
CA ALA A 221 6.21 3.42 -8.39
C ALA A 221 7.13 3.75 -7.21
N LEU A 222 7.42 2.72 -6.42
CA LEU A 222 8.36 2.74 -5.32
C LEU A 222 9.38 1.62 -5.51
N ILE A 223 10.66 1.94 -5.32
CA ILE A 223 11.74 0.95 -5.32
C ILE A 223 12.30 0.85 -3.90
N TYR A 224 12.23 -0.34 -3.31
CA TYR A 224 12.78 -0.64 -1.99
C TYR A 224 13.99 -1.55 -2.10
N ILE A 225 15.02 -1.24 -1.31
CA ILE A 225 16.23 -2.04 -1.14
C ILE A 225 16.30 -2.48 0.31
N GLU A 226 16.44 -3.78 0.52
CA GLU A 226 16.68 -4.34 1.86
C GLU A 226 18.09 -3.96 2.33
N ASP A 227 18.19 -3.31 3.49
CA ASP A 227 19.46 -2.87 4.08
C ASP A 227 20.28 -4.02 4.70
#